data_AF-A0A0F5VB97-F1
#
_entry.id   AF-A0A0F5VB97-F1
#
_cell.length_a   1.000
_cell.length_b   1.000
_cell.length_c   1.000
_cell.angle_alpha   90.00
_cell.angle_beta   90.00
_cell.angle_gamma   90.00
#
_symmetry.space_group_name_H-M   'P 1'
#
loop_
_entity.id
_entity.type
_entity.pdbx_description
1 polymer ?
#
loop_
_entity_poly.entity_id
_entity_poly.type
_entity_poly.pdbx_seq_one_letter_code
_entity_poly.pdbx_strand_id
1 'polypeptide(L)'
;MCHRLLGISLIAASIAVPAQAAGITAHPVPGQPLSENAQRLINLYTTYLLKDAVLQACTRSVEPTRIQVNHQYIEYSRLALEYIQAGRQVVKQQLPKVDLIAWQSKLANSQEYYVNGFSEFSDERVTLECQQVANALEAMNQRFAALRY
;
A
#
# COMPACT_ATOMS: atom_id res chain seq x y z
N MET A 1 -32.22 4.37 -50.77
CA MET A 1 -30.94 5.07 -50.52
C MET A 1 -30.63 4.97 -49.02
N CYS A 2 -29.51 4.32 -48.69
CA CYS A 2 -28.92 4.27 -47.34
C CYS A 2 -28.46 5.65 -46.86
N HIS A 3 -28.41 5.86 -45.54
CA HIS A 3 -27.39 6.58 -44.73
C HIS A 3 -27.84 6.45 -43.24
N ARG A 4 -27.49 5.37 -42.52
CA ARG A 4 -26.35 5.21 -41.59
C ARG A 4 -25.95 6.44 -40.74
N LEU A 5 -26.23 6.29 -39.44
CA LEU A 5 -25.37 6.48 -38.25
C LEU A 5 -24.72 7.85 -38.01
N LEU A 6 -24.91 8.36 -36.79
CA LEU A 6 -23.84 8.41 -35.80
C LEU A 6 -24.45 8.59 -34.40
N GLY A 7 -24.64 7.45 -33.73
CA GLY A 7 -24.80 7.43 -32.29
C GLY A 7 -23.47 7.81 -31.66
N ILE A 8 -23.48 8.87 -30.85
CA ILE A 8 -22.35 9.21 -29.99
C ILE A 8 -22.36 8.18 -28.86
N SER A 9 -21.64 7.07 -29.06
CA SER A 9 -21.23 6.22 -27.96
C SER A 9 -20.25 7.01 -27.10
N LEU A 10 -20.75 7.55 -25.98
CA LEU A 10 -19.91 7.85 -24.83
C LEU A 10 -19.31 6.53 -24.36
N ILE A 11 -18.13 6.22 -24.87
CA ILE A 11 -17.27 5.20 -24.27
C ILE A 11 -16.80 5.83 -22.96
N ALA A 12 -17.55 5.56 -21.89
CA ALA A 12 -17.00 5.59 -20.55
C ALA A 12 -15.89 4.54 -20.54
N ALA A 13 -14.67 4.99 -20.84
CA ALA A 13 -13.47 4.23 -20.56
C ALA A 13 -13.38 4.18 -19.03
N SER A 14 -14.06 3.20 -18.43
CA SER A 14 -13.78 2.74 -17.09
C SER A 14 -12.37 2.18 -17.13
N ILE A 15 -11.37 3.05 -16.97
CA ILE A 15 -10.00 2.63 -16.73
C ILE A 15 -10.05 2.00 -15.34
N ALA A 16 -10.39 0.71 -15.29
CA ALA A 16 -10.14 -0.12 -14.14
C ALA A 16 -8.62 -0.29 -14.10
N VAL A 17 -7.92 0.75 -13.65
CA VAL A 17 -6.54 0.62 -13.20
C VAL A 17 -6.65 -0.24 -11.94
N PRO A 18 -6.17 -1.49 -11.96
CA PRO A 18 -6.11 -2.26 -10.73
C PRO A 18 -5.27 -1.45 -9.74
N ALA A 19 -5.89 -1.07 -8.63
CA ALA A 19 -5.29 -0.38 -7.50
C ALA A 19 -4.18 -1.25 -6.87
N GLN A 20 -3.04 -1.36 -7.53
CA GLN A 20 -1.90 -2.12 -7.06
C GLN A 20 -1.24 -1.42 -5.87
N ALA A 21 -1.27 -0.08 -5.83
CA ALA A 21 -0.75 0.66 -4.69
C ALA A 21 -1.58 0.50 -3.40
N ALA A 22 -2.87 0.15 -3.49
CA ALA A 22 -3.69 -0.21 -2.30
C ALA A 22 -3.24 -1.54 -1.64
N GLY A 23 -2.39 -2.32 -2.32
CA GLY A 23 -1.86 -3.60 -1.87
C GLY A 23 -0.92 -3.54 -0.67
N ILE A 24 -0.45 -2.35 -0.25
CA ILE A 24 0.45 -2.15 0.91
C ILE A 24 -0.08 -2.74 2.22
N THR A 25 -1.39 -2.97 2.34
CA THR A 25 -2.05 -3.42 3.56
C THR A 25 -2.36 -4.92 3.55
N ALA A 26 -2.37 -5.54 2.37
CA ALA A 26 -2.84 -6.90 2.14
C ALA A 26 -1.79 -7.70 1.35
N HIS A 27 -0.61 -7.88 1.96
CA HIS A 27 0.39 -8.78 1.42
C HIS A 27 0.21 -10.15 2.08
N PRO A 28 -0.30 -11.19 1.39
CA PRO A 28 -0.22 -12.54 1.93
C PRO A 28 1.26 -12.87 2.20
N VAL A 29 1.60 -13.29 3.42
CA VAL A 29 2.99 -13.60 3.78
C VAL A 29 3.28 -15.02 3.30
N PRO A 30 4.28 -15.21 2.44
CA PRO A 30 4.64 -16.54 1.96
C PRO A 30 5.23 -17.40 3.10
N GLY A 31 4.93 -18.69 3.09
CA GLY A 31 5.37 -19.65 4.10
C GLY A 31 4.23 -20.48 4.69
N GLN A 32 4.44 -20.99 5.90
CA GLN A 32 3.41 -21.74 6.64
C GLN A 32 2.30 -20.81 7.13
N PRO A 33 1.08 -21.32 7.40
CA PRO A 33 0.01 -20.53 7.98
C PRO A 33 0.47 -19.85 9.26
N LEU A 34 0.47 -18.52 9.25
CA LEU A 34 0.77 -17.71 10.41
C LEU A 34 -0.49 -17.56 11.26
N SER A 35 -0.30 -17.30 12.56
CA SER A 35 -1.41 -16.77 13.35
C SER A 35 -1.86 -15.42 12.79
N GLU A 36 -3.13 -15.09 12.94
CA GLU A 36 -3.69 -13.83 12.45
C GLU A 36 -2.91 -12.60 12.97
N ASN A 37 -2.47 -12.63 14.22
CA ASN A 37 -1.65 -11.58 14.81
C ASN A 37 -0.24 -11.50 14.17
N ALA A 38 0.38 -12.63 13.86
CA ALA A 38 1.68 -12.63 13.19
C ALA A 38 1.58 -12.10 11.75
N GLN A 39 0.53 -12.48 11.02
CA GLN A 39 0.24 -11.94 9.69
C GLN A 39 0.03 -10.42 9.74
N ARG A 40 -0.76 -9.92 10.70
CA ARG A 40 -0.99 -8.48 10.90
C ARG A 40 0.31 -7.73 11.22
N LEU A 41 1.16 -8.28 12.09
CA LEU A 41 2.45 -7.66 12.47
C LEU A 41 3.45 -7.62 11.31
N ILE A 42 3.49 -8.65 10.46
CA ILE A 42 4.39 -8.65 9.29
C ILE A 42 3.87 -7.69 8.22
N ASN A 43 2.56 -7.62 7.99
CA ASN A 43 1.99 -6.61 7.08
C ASN A 43 2.31 -5.19 7.58
N LEU A 44 2.14 -4.96 8.89
CA LEU A 44 2.52 -3.71 9.56
C LEU A 44 3.98 -3.33 9.27
N TYR A 45 4.88 -4.27 9.50
CA TYR A 45 6.30 -4.05 9.29
C TYR A 45 6.64 -3.84 7.81
N THR A 46 5.97 -4.56 6.90
CA THR A 46 6.16 -4.42 5.45
C THR A 46 5.73 -3.03 4.97
N THR A 47 4.54 -2.56 5.35
CA THR A 47 4.07 -1.20 5.01
C THR A 47 5.00 -0.13 5.58
N TYR A 48 5.53 -0.32 6.79
CA TYR A 48 6.51 0.58 7.40
C TYR A 48 7.81 0.66 6.57
N LEU A 49 8.34 -0.47 6.12
CA LEU A 49 9.56 -0.53 5.30
C LEU A 49 9.39 0.07 3.89
N LEU A 50 8.16 0.19 3.39
CA LEU A 50 7.86 0.77 2.07
C LEU A 50 7.73 2.31 2.10
N LYS A 51 7.72 2.92 3.29
CA LYS A 51 7.44 4.36 3.49
C LYS A 51 8.22 5.26 2.54
N ASP A 52 9.55 5.15 2.53
CA ASP A 52 10.38 6.11 1.79
C ASP A 52 10.18 5.99 0.28
N ALA A 53 10.06 4.75 -0.24
CA ALA A 53 9.76 4.50 -1.63
C ALA A 53 8.41 5.11 -2.05
N VAL A 54 7.38 4.95 -1.21
CA VAL A 54 6.05 5.51 -1.49
C VAL A 54 6.05 7.04 -1.41
N LEU A 55 6.69 7.63 -0.38
CA LEU A 55 6.79 9.08 -0.24
C LEU A 55 7.52 9.70 -1.43
N GLN A 56 8.63 9.08 -1.86
CA GLN A 56 9.36 9.49 -3.06
C GLN A 56 8.47 9.42 -4.30
N ALA A 57 7.76 8.30 -4.51
CA ALA A 57 6.86 8.11 -5.64
C ALA A 57 5.74 9.17 -5.68
N CYS A 58 5.18 9.50 -4.52
CA CYS A 58 4.11 10.49 -4.38
C CYS A 58 4.57 11.95 -4.44
N THR A 59 5.87 12.22 -4.60
CA THR A 59 6.34 13.61 -4.75
C THR A 59 5.78 14.29 -6.00
N ARG A 60 5.54 13.48 -7.05
CA ARG A 60 4.96 13.89 -8.35
C ARG A 60 3.42 14.03 -8.34
N SER A 61 2.73 13.58 -7.29
CA SER A 61 1.28 13.78 -7.21
C SER A 61 0.94 15.25 -6.96
N VAL A 62 -0.33 15.61 -7.17
CA VAL A 62 -0.84 16.92 -6.74
C VAL A 62 -0.61 17.16 -5.24
N GLU A 63 -0.43 18.42 -4.86
CA GLU A 63 -0.02 18.82 -3.51
C GLU A 63 -0.96 18.30 -2.40
N PRO A 64 -2.31 18.39 -2.52
CA PRO A 64 -3.21 17.88 -1.48
C PRO A 64 -3.00 16.39 -1.21
N THR A 65 -2.89 15.58 -2.26
CA THR A 65 -2.66 14.13 -2.15
C THR A 65 -1.30 13.83 -1.52
N ARG A 66 -0.25 14.55 -1.92
CA ARG A 66 1.10 14.39 -1.34
C ARG A 66 1.11 14.69 0.16
N ILE A 67 0.46 15.78 0.57
CA ILE A 67 0.33 16.16 1.99
C ILE A 67 -0.44 15.08 2.75
N GLN A 68 -1.53 14.57 2.19
CA GLN A 68 -2.33 13.54 2.84
C GLN A 68 -1.54 12.23 3.01
N VAL A 69 -0.83 11.75 1.99
CA VAL A 69 0.03 10.56 2.10
C VAL A 69 1.08 10.74 3.19
N ASN A 70 1.76 11.89 3.22
CA ASN A 70 2.79 12.15 4.23
C ASN A 70 2.20 12.15 5.65
N HIS A 71 1.08 12.85 5.84
CA HIS A 71 0.38 12.88 7.13
C HIS A 71 -0.03 11.46 7.58
N GLN A 72 -0.63 10.67 6.69
CA GLN A 72 -1.06 9.31 7.03
C GLN A 72 0.12 8.40 7.35
N TYR A 73 1.27 8.55 6.67
CA TYR A 73 2.48 7.81 7.02
C TYR A 73 3.11 8.24 8.35
N ILE A 74 3.01 9.51 8.74
CA ILE A 74 3.47 9.97 10.06
C ILE A 74 2.67 9.30 11.16
N GLU A 75 1.33 9.37 11.09
CA GLU A 75 0.44 8.72 12.05
C GLU A 75 0.63 7.20 12.05
N TYR A 76 0.73 6.60 10.86
CA TYR A 76 0.99 5.18 10.71
C TYR A 76 2.32 4.77 11.33
N SER A 77 3.40 5.51 11.08
CA SER A 77 4.73 5.20 11.63
C SER A 77 4.72 5.23 13.15
N ARG A 78 4.03 6.21 13.74
CA ARG A 78 3.89 6.31 15.20
C ARG A 78 3.19 5.07 15.78
N LEU A 79 2.06 4.68 15.20
CA LEU A 79 1.29 3.51 15.63
C LEU A 79 2.05 2.20 15.38
N ALA A 80 2.63 2.04 14.19
CA ALA A 80 3.39 0.87 13.81
C ALA A 80 4.59 0.65 14.74
N LEU A 81 5.32 1.70 15.14
CA LEU A 81 6.45 1.58 16.05
C LEU A 81 6.05 1.03 17.43
N GLU A 82 4.90 1.43 17.96
CA GLU A 82 4.37 0.93 19.24
C GLU A 82 4.03 -0.57 19.14
N TYR A 83 3.35 -0.98 18.06
CA TYR A 83 3.03 -2.38 17.79
C TYR A 83 4.27 -3.23 17.44
N ILE A 84 5.26 -2.67 16.74
CA ILE A 84 6.53 -3.33 16.43
C ILE A 84 7.34 -3.53 17.72
N GLN A 85 7.33 -2.58 18.65
CA GLN A 85 8.02 -2.71 19.93
C GLN A 85 7.33 -3.74 20.83
N ALA A 86 6.00 -3.67 20.99
CA ALA A 86 5.23 -4.65 21.77
C ALA A 86 5.25 -6.05 21.12
N GLY A 87 5.22 -6.11 19.80
CA GLY A 87 5.20 -7.33 18.99
C GLY A 87 6.58 -7.90 18.65
N ARG A 88 7.69 -7.25 19.01
CA ARG A 88 9.05 -7.69 18.62
C ARG A 88 9.37 -9.10 19.08
N GLN A 89 8.88 -9.50 20.26
CA GLN A 89 8.98 -10.87 20.78
C GLN A 89 8.13 -11.85 19.97
N VAL A 90 6.89 -11.48 19.62
CA VAL A 90 5.97 -12.30 18.82
C VAL A 90 6.51 -12.51 17.40
N VAL A 91 7.00 -11.44 16.76
CA VAL A 91 7.64 -11.50 15.45
C VAL A 91 8.90 -12.36 15.53
N LYS A 92 9.77 -12.21 16.54
CA LYS A 92 10.94 -13.08 16.74
C LYS A 92 10.58 -14.56 16.88
N GLN A 93 9.51 -14.89 17.58
CA GLN A 93 9.07 -16.28 17.78
C GLN A 93 8.40 -16.88 16.53
N GLN A 94 7.77 -16.07 15.69
CA GLN A 94 7.03 -16.53 14.50
C GLN A 94 7.81 -16.35 13.19
N LEU A 95 8.88 -15.55 13.18
CA LEU A 95 9.83 -15.34 12.07
C LEU A 95 10.33 -16.66 11.44
N PRO A 96 10.60 -17.75 12.20
CA PRO A 96 11.01 -19.03 11.60
C PRO A 96 9.94 -19.71 10.71
N LYS A 97 8.66 -19.31 10.82
CA LYS A 97 7.56 -19.83 10.00
C LYS A 97 7.32 -19.01 8.74
N VAL A 98 7.92 -17.83 8.67
CA VAL A 98 7.92 -16.96 7.50
C VAL A 98 8.99 -17.48 6.56
N ASP A 99 8.65 -17.67 5.29
CA ASP A 99 9.68 -17.81 4.27
C ASP A 99 10.32 -16.43 4.07
N LEU A 100 11.42 -16.20 4.79
CA LEU A 100 12.11 -14.90 4.80
C LEU A 100 12.58 -14.48 3.41
N ILE A 101 13.00 -15.44 2.58
CA ILE A 101 13.50 -15.17 1.23
C ILE A 101 12.33 -14.75 0.33
N ALA A 102 11.21 -15.47 0.40
CA ALA A 102 10.02 -15.13 -0.38
C ALA A 102 9.41 -13.81 0.10
N TRP A 103 9.41 -13.53 1.40
CA TRP A 103 8.93 -12.26 1.94
C TRP A 103 9.84 -11.08 1.56
N GLN A 104 11.17 -11.25 1.63
CA GLN A 104 12.13 -10.24 1.17
C GLN A 104 12.01 -9.97 -0.34
N SER A 105 11.86 -11.02 -1.16
CA SER A 105 11.62 -10.87 -2.60
C SER A 105 10.33 -10.09 -2.87
N LYS A 106 9.28 -10.37 -2.09
CA LYS A 106 8.01 -9.63 -2.21
C LYS A 106 8.15 -8.16 -1.80
N LEU A 107 8.88 -7.87 -0.73
CA LEU A 107 9.20 -6.51 -0.32
C LEU A 107 9.97 -5.77 -1.42
N ALA A 108 11.00 -6.42 -1.99
CA ALA A 108 11.79 -5.85 -3.08
C ALA A 108 10.92 -5.55 -4.31
N ASN A 109 10.04 -6.47 -4.72
CA ASN A 109 9.11 -6.25 -5.84
C ASN A 109 8.14 -5.09 -5.55
N SER A 110 7.65 -4.96 -4.32
CA SER A 110 6.81 -3.82 -3.93
C SER A 110 7.60 -2.51 -3.96
N GLN A 111 8.84 -2.48 -3.49
CA GLN A 111 9.71 -1.31 -3.60
C GLN A 111 9.95 -0.94 -5.07
N GLU A 112 10.23 -1.93 -5.91
CA GLU A 112 10.42 -1.74 -7.34
C GLU A 112 9.18 -1.15 -8.02
N TYR A 113 7.97 -1.61 -7.66
CA TYR A 113 6.72 -1.02 -8.16
C TYR A 113 6.62 0.48 -7.87
N TYR A 114 6.96 0.91 -6.64
CA TYR A 114 6.91 2.33 -6.27
C TYR A 114 8.05 3.16 -6.86
N VAL A 115 9.25 2.60 -7.00
CA VAL A 115 10.41 3.34 -7.51
C VAL A 115 10.40 3.37 -9.04
N ASN A 116 10.29 2.21 -9.68
CA ASN A 116 10.39 2.06 -11.14
C ASN A 116 9.01 2.19 -11.80
N GLY A 117 7.98 1.52 -11.27
CA GLY A 117 6.64 1.53 -11.89
C GLY A 117 6.02 2.93 -11.95
N PHE A 118 6.11 3.71 -10.87
CA PHE A 118 5.61 5.09 -10.87
C PHE A 118 6.38 6.02 -11.81
N SER A 119 7.64 5.71 -12.13
CA SER A 119 8.41 6.50 -13.09
C SER A 119 7.79 6.48 -14.49
N GLU A 120 7.11 5.39 -14.85
CA GLU A 120 6.44 5.19 -16.14
C GLU A 120 5.00 5.74 -16.18
N PHE A 121 4.45 6.12 -15.03
CA PHE A 121 3.06 6.59 -14.93
C PHE A 121 2.93 8.09 -15.23
N SER A 122 1.79 8.48 -15.80
CA SER A 122 1.39 9.88 -15.90
C SER A 122 1.15 10.48 -14.51
N ASP A 123 1.28 11.79 -14.37
CA ASP A 123 1.10 12.47 -13.07
C ASP A 123 -0.34 12.30 -12.52
N GLU A 124 -1.34 12.22 -13.40
CA GLU A 124 -2.72 11.90 -13.04
C GLU A 124 -2.84 10.50 -12.43
N ARG A 125 -2.19 9.51 -13.05
CA ARG A 125 -2.19 8.14 -12.52
C ARG A 125 -1.41 8.05 -11.21
N VAL A 126 -0.25 8.70 -11.11
CA VAL A 126 0.52 8.81 -9.85
C VAL A 126 -0.37 9.39 -8.75
N THR A 127 -1.13 10.45 -9.05
CA THR A 127 -2.06 11.06 -8.10
C THR A 127 -3.14 10.08 -7.64
N LEU A 128 -3.77 9.36 -8.56
CA LEU A 128 -4.79 8.36 -8.22
C LEU A 128 -4.23 7.23 -7.33
N GLU A 129 -3.06 6.68 -7.67
CA GLU A 129 -2.41 5.63 -6.88
C GLU A 129 -2.02 6.14 -5.49
N CYS A 130 -1.47 7.34 -5.38
CA CYS A 130 -1.13 7.97 -4.10
C CYS A 130 -2.36 8.27 -3.24
N GLN A 131 -3.48 8.66 -3.86
CA GLN A 131 -4.73 8.85 -3.13
C GLN A 131 -5.24 7.53 -2.55
N GLN A 132 -5.13 6.43 -3.29
CA GLN A 132 -5.50 5.11 -2.80
C GLN A 132 -4.60 4.68 -1.64
N VAL A 133 -3.29 4.97 -1.70
CA VAL A 133 -2.37 4.73 -0.58
C VAL A 133 -2.79 5.52 0.65
N ALA A 134 -3.09 6.82 0.50
CA ALA A 134 -3.53 7.67 1.60
C ALA A 134 -4.78 7.08 2.29
N ASN A 135 -5.78 6.67 1.51
CA ASN A 135 -7.01 6.08 2.01
C ASN A 135 -6.76 4.74 2.73
N ALA A 136 -5.87 3.91 2.18
CA ALA A 136 -5.53 2.61 2.78
C ALA A 136 -4.80 2.79 4.13
N LEU A 137 -3.86 3.73 4.22
CA LEU A 137 -3.17 4.07 5.46
C LEU A 137 -4.13 4.66 6.50
N GLU A 138 -5.03 5.54 6.09
CA GLU A 138 -6.05 6.11 6.97
C GLU A 138 -6.93 5.00 7.59
N ALA A 139 -7.41 4.06 6.77
CA ALA A 139 -8.20 2.93 7.24
C ALA A 139 -7.42 2.05 8.24
N MET A 140 -6.11 1.87 8.03
CA MET A 140 -5.26 1.17 9.00
C MET A 140 -5.11 1.95 10.30
N ASN A 141 -4.83 3.25 10.22
CA ASN A 141 -4.68 4.12 11.39
C ASN A 141 -5.94 4.11 12.26
N GLN A 142 -7.12 4.19 11.64
CA GLN A 142 -8.41 4.09 12.34
C GLN A 142 -8.58 2.74 13.03
N ARG A 143 -8.24 1.62 12.35
CA ARG A 143 -8.28 0.28 12.96
C ARG A 143 -7.33 0.15 14.14
N PHE A 144 -6.13 0.71 14.08
CA PHE A 144 -5.17 0.68 15.20
C PHE A 144 -5.57 1.56 16.36
N ALA A 145 -6.17 2.73 16.10
CA ALA A 145 -6.73 3.57 17.14
C ALA A 145 -7.85 2.85 17.91
N ALA A 146 -8.69 2.09 17.20
CA ALA A 146 -9.77 1.30 17.80
C ALA A 146 -9.29 0.12 18.66
N LEU A 147 -8.01 -0.29 18.55
CA LEU A 147 -7.43 -1.37 19.38
C LEU A 147 -6.83 -0.87 20.70
N ARG A 148 -6.70 0.45 20.88
CA ARG A 148 -6.18 1.08 22.10
C ARG A 148 -7.23 1.27 23.21
N TYR A 149 -8.51 1.06 22.90
CA TYR A 149 -9.67 1.24 23.78
C TYR A 149 -10.50 -0.05 23.81
#